data_AF-A0A5B7BVK1-F1
#
_entry.id   AF-A0A5B7BVK1-F1
#
_cell.length_a   1.000
_cell.length_b   1.000
_cell.length_c   1.000
_cell.angle_alpha   90.00
_cell.angle_beta   90.00
_cell.angle_gamma   90.00
#
_symmetry.space_group_name_H-M   'P 1'
#
loop_
_entity.id
_entity.type
_entity.pdbx_description
1 polymer ?
#
loop_
_entity_poly.entity_id
_entity_poly.type
_entity_poly.pdbx_seq_one_letter_code
_entity_poly.pdbx_strand_id
1 'polypeptide(L)'
;TTHRKMHSGVEIPIQSPTPGLRPLKRHRTARYYMHRVRDSLTTRVSKFVCAIFLGLLLFLGIITFILWLSLRPHRPKFHIRDFSIPGLAQENRFGEDRLIFNLTARNTNPNIGIYYDAMQMTVYYQDQSIGGASMSHPFYQKPKTTTVLHGVSGGATSRVNRRRWMQFIADRAKGTVIFR
;
A
#
# COMPACT_ATOMS: atom_id res chain seq x y z
N THR A 1 -115.51 -33.00 71.35
CA THR A 1 -114.53 -34.06 71.00
C THR A 1 -113.82 -33.60 69.74
N THR A 2 -112.49 -33.34 69.84
CA THR A 2 -111.47 -33.33 68.76
C THR A 2 -111.79 -32.56 67.45
N HIS A 3 -110.98 -31.64 66.94
CA HIS A 3 -109.57 -31.84 66.63
C HIS A 3 -108.86 -30.52 66.31
N ARG A 4 -107.54 -30.61 66.42
CA ARG A 4 -106.49 -29.60 66.50
C ARG A 4 -105.96 -29.22 65.10
N LYS A 5 -105.75 -27.90 64.90
CA LYS A 5 -104.59 -27.19 64.31
C LYS A 5 -103.98 -27.73 63.00
N MET A 6 -103.76 -26.85 62.01
CA MET A 6 -102.39 -26.56 61.54
C MET A 6 -102.31 -25.29 60.67
N HIS A 7 -101.40 -24.42 61.12
CA HIS A 7 -100.88 -23.24 60.44
C HIS A 7 -99.93 -23.71 59.32
N SER A 8 -100.07 -23.18 58.10
CA SER A 8 -99.04 -23.28 57.07
C SER A 8 -98.39 -21.91 56.94
N GLY A 9 -97.18 -21.78 57.50
CA GLY A 9 -96.27 -20.67 57.23
C GLY A 9 -95.53 -20.97 55.93
N VAL A 10 -95.55 -20.00 55.01
CA VAL A 10 -94.73 -20.04 53.79
C VAL A 10 -93.33 -19.56 54.17
N GLU A 11 -92.40 -20.48 54.35
CA GLU A 11 -90.97 -20.18 54.41
C GLU A 11 -90.44 -19.97 52.98
N ILE A 12 -89.88 -18.78 52.72
CA ILE A 12 -89.17 -18.48 51.47
C ILE A 12 -87.68 -18.75 51.74
N PRO A 13 -86.99 -19.60 50.95
CA PRO A 13 -85.57 -19.84 51.15
C PRO A 13 -84.73 -18.64 50.70
N ILE A 14 -83.88 -18.15 51.59
CA ILE A 14 -82.85 -17.14 51.31
C ILE A 14 -81.70 -17.85 50.56
N GLN A 15 -81.53 -17.57 49.28
CA GLN A 15 -80.31 -17.93 48.53
C GLN A 15 -79.40 -16.70 48.43
N SER A 16 -78.25 -16.77 49.09
CA SER A 16 -77.12 -15.84 48.90
C SER A 16 -75.93 -16.59 48.27
N PRO A 17 -75.56 -16.33 47.01
CA PRO A 17 -74.35 -16.89 46.43
C PRO A 17 -73.14 -15.95 46.60
N THR A 18 -72.13 -16.52 47.25
CA THR A 18 -70.73 -16.16 47.50
C THR A 18 -70.02 -15.37 46.38
N PRO A 19 -69.11 -14.42 46.70
CA PRO A 19 -68.35 -13.68 45.70
C PRO A 19 -67.32 -14.57 45.00
N GLY A 20 -67.51 -14.79 43.70
CA GLY A 20 -66.55 -15.49 42.84
C GLY A 20 -65.25 -14.69 42.70
N LEU A 21 -64.15 -15.25 43.20
CA LEU A 21 -62.79 -14.82 42.90
C LEU A 21 -62.53 -14.91 41.39
N ARG A 22 -62.32 -13.77 40.74
CA ARG A 22 -61.92 -13.73 39.32
C ARG A 22 -60.46 -14.20 39.20
N PRO A 23 -60.13 -15.09 38.26
CA PRO A 23 -58.74 -15.45 38.01
C PRO A 23 -58.00 -14.25 37.42
N LEU A 24 -56.92 -13.83 38.09
CA LEU A 24 -55.99 -12.83 37.60
C LEU A 24 -55.42 -13.28 36.24
N LYS A 25 -55.78 -12.55 35.19
CA LYS A 25 -55.34 -12.78 33.81
C LYS A 25 -53.84 -12.51 33.73
N ARG A 26 -53.05 -13.57 33.85
CA ARG A 26 -51.58 -13.55 33.87
C ARG A 26 -51.03 -12.84 32.63
N HIS A 27 -50.34 -11.74 32.85
CA HIS A 27 -49.83 -10.80 31.87
C HIS A 27 -48.73 -11.43 31.00
N ARG A 28 -49.10 -12.04 29.87
CA ARG A 28 -48.20 -12.70 28.90
C ARG A 28 -47.74 -11.75 27.77
N THR A 29 -47.92 -10.44 27.94
CA THR A 29 -47.68 -9.37 26.96
C THR A 29 -46.25 -8.85 26.95
N ALA A 30 -45.50 -9.00 28.05
CA ALA A 30 -44.13 -8.48 28.18
C ALA A 30 -43.18 -9.01 27.10
N ARG A 31 -43.30 -10.29 26.72
CA ARG A 31 -42.44 -10.89 25.68
C ARG A 31 -42.66 -10.30 24.29
N TYR A 32 -43.89 -9.94 23.94
CA TYR A 32 -44.21 -9.39 22.62
C TYR A 32 -43.69 -7.95 22.46
N TYR A 33 -43.83 -7.13 23.51
CA TYR A 33 -43.26 -5.79 23.53
C TYR A 33 -41.72 -5.80 23.52
N MET A 34 -41.08 -6.73 24.24
CA MET A 34 -39.62 -6.87 24.19
C MET A 34 -39.10 -7.26 22.80
N HIS A 35 -39.81 -8.12 22.06
CA HIS A 35 -39.40 -8.53 20.71
C HIS A 35 -39.49 -7.36 19.72
N ARG A 36 -40.61 -6.62 19.72
CA ARG A 36 -40.84 -5.51 18.80
C ARG A 36 -39.87 -4.35 19.02
N VAL A 37 -39.50 -4.09 20.28
CA VAL A 37 -38.49 -3.08 20.64
C VAL A 37 -37.10 -3.55 20.24
N ARG A 38 -36.76 -4.84 20.46
CA ARG A 38 -35.48 -5.40 20.01
C ARG A 38 -35.31 -5.33 18.51
N ASP A 39 -36.30 -5.73 17.71
CA ASP A 39 -36.21 -5.70 16.23
C ASP A 39 -36.04 -4.28 15.69
N SER A 40 -36.75 -3.32 16.30
CA SER A 40 -36.65 -1.91 15.92
C SER A 40 -35.31 -1.29 16.33
N LEU A 41 -34.73 -1.75 17.45
CA LEU A 41 -33.39 -1.36 17.89
C LEU A 41 -32.30 -2.02 17.04
N THR A 42 -32.35 -3.33 16.79
CA THR A 42 -31.33 -4.04 16.01
C THR A 42 -31.26 -3.56 14.57
N THR A 43 -32.39 -3.27 13.93
CA THR A 43 -32.38 -2.71 12.56
C THR A 43 -31.77 -1.32 12.51
N ARG A 44 -32.06 -0.46 13.49
CA ARG A 44 -31.43 0.88 13.59
C ARG A 44 -29.93 0.78 13.88
N VAL A 45 -29.55 -0.02 14.87
CA VAL A 45 -28.15 -0.23 15.25
C VAL A 45 -27.36 -0.87 14.10
N SER A 46 -27.92 -1.86 13.41
CA SER A 46 -27.30 -2.49 12.23
C SER A 46 -27.05 -1.49 11.11
N LYS A 47 -28.00 -0.60 10.82
CA LYS A 47 -27.81 0.49 9.84
C LYS A 47 -26.70 1.44 10.25
N PHE A 48 -26.64 1.84 11.53
CA PHE A 48 -25.55 2.69 12.03
C PHE A 48 -24.19 2.01 11.95
N VAL A 49 -24.08 0.75 12.38
CA VAL A 49 -22.82 -0.01 12.32
C VAL A 49 -22.38 -0.23 10.87
N CYS A 50 -23.31 -0.58 9.97
CA CYS A 50 -23.02 -0.74 8.55
C CYS A 50 -22.57 0.58 7.91
N ALA A 51 -23.23 1.70 8.24
CA ALA A 51 -22.83 3.03 7.76
C ALA A 51 -21.42 3.41 8.26
N ILE A 52 -21.11 3.15 9.53
CA ILE A 52 -19.76 3.40 10.08
C ILE A 52 -18.73 2.52 9.38
N PHE A 53 -19.01 1.23 9.19
CA PHE A 53 -18.09 0.30 8.54
C PHE A 53 -17.81 0.68 7.08
N LEU A 54 -18.86 0.99 6.31
CA LEU A 54 -18.73 1.48 4.94
C LEU A 54 -17.99 2.83 4.90
N GLY A 55 -18.26 3.72 5.84
CA GLY A 55 -17.54 4.98 5.99
C GLY A 55 -16.05 4.79 6.25
N LEU A 56 -15.69 3.84 7.13
CA LEU A 56 -14.30 3.49 7.40
C LEU A 56 -13.61 2.88 6.17
N LEU A 57 -14.27 1.98 5.45
CA LEU A 57 -13.74 1.40 4.21
C LEU A 57 -13.52 2.48 3.14
N LEU A 58 -14.48 3.39 2.97
CA LEU A 58 -14.36 4.51 2.05
C LEU A 58 -13.20 5.42 2.45
N PHE A 59 -13.10 5.76 3.74
CA PHE A 59 -12.02 6.61 4.26
C PHE A 59 -10.65 5.97 4.06
N LEU A 60 -10.51 4.68 4.35
CA LEU A 60 -9.28 3.93 4.13
C LEU A 60 -8.94 3.86 2.63
N GLY A 61 -9.93 3.61 1.78
CA GLY A 61 -9.79 3.63 0.33
C GLY A 61 -9.33 4.98 -0.21
N ILE A 62 -9.89 6.08 0.30
CA ILE A 62 -9.48 7.44 -0.06
C ILE A 62 -8.03 7.69 0.38
N ILE A 63 -7.65 7.31 1.60
CA ILE A 63 -6.26 7.43 2.07
C ILE A 63 -5.31 6.65 1.17
N THR A 64 -5.62 5.39 0.88
CA THR A 64 -4.83 4.55 -0.02
C THR A 64 -4.73 5.15 -1.42
N PHE A 65 -5.83 5.70 -1.94
CA PHE A 65 -5.87 6.33 -3.25
C PHE A 65 -5.01 7.61 -3.31
N ILE A 66 -5.09 8.45 -2.28
CA ILE A 66 -4.25 9.66 -2.16
C ILE A 66 -2.77 9.28 -2.05
N LEU A 67 -2.45 8.29 -1.20
CA LEU A 67 -1.10 7.77 -1.06
C LEU A 67 -0.60 7.21 -2.38
N TRP A 68 -1.40 6.41 -3.09
CA TRP A 68 -1.05 5.87 -4.40
C TRP A 68 -0.71 6.97 -5.41
N LEU A 69 -1.53 8.02 -5.48
CA LEU A 69 -1.34 9.11 -6.42
C LEU A 69 -0.11 9.97 -6.06
N SER A 70 0.10 10.22 -4.77
CA SER A 70 1.19 11.04 -4.25
C SER A 70 2.55 10.32 -4.30
N LEU A 71 2.56 9.02 -3.98
CA LEU A 71 3.76 8.20 -3.95
C LEU A 71 4.17 7.66 -5.30
N ARG A 72 3.42 7.91 -6.39
CA ARG A 72 3.74 7.39 -7.74
C ARG A 72 5.15 7.84 -8.16
N PRO A 73 6.19 6.99 -8.03
CA PRO A 73 7.56 7.43 -8.24
C PRO A 73 7.77 7.58 -9.75
N HIS A 74 8.13 8.78 -10.19
CA HIS A 74 8.65 8.96 -11.54
C HIS A 74 10.09 8.46 -11.59
N ARG A 75 10.41 7.72 -12.65
CA ARG A 75 11.77 7.22 -12.86
C ARG A 75 12.74 8.41 -12.98
N PRO A 76 13.85 8.44 -12.22
CA PRO A 76 14.87 9.46 -12.36
C PRO A 76 15.48 9.41 -13.77
N LYS A 77 15.87 10.58 -14.29
CA LYS A 77 16.51 10.70 -15.60
C LYS A 77 18.01 10.90 -15.40
N PHE A 78 18.81 10.09 -16.08
CA PHE A 78 20.26 10.21 -16.07
C PHE A 78 20.74 10.72 -17.42
N HIS A 79 21.61 11.74 -17.40
CA HIS A 79 22.25 12.27 -18.59
C HIS A 79 23.76 12.14 -18.43
N ILE A 80 24.39 11.42 -19.36
CA ILE A 80 25.85 11.30 -19.42
C ILE A 80 26.36 12.59 -20.06
N ARG A 81 27.20 13.34 -19.34
CA ARG A 81 27.88 14.52 -19.92
C ARG A 81 29.12 14.06 -20.65
N ASP A 82 30.05 13.45 -19.91
CA ASP A 82 31.33 13.02 -20.44
C ASP A 82 31.74 11.68 -19.81
N PHE A 83 32.46 10.87 -20.56
CA PHE A 83 33.13 9.69 -20.02
C PHE A 83 34.50 9.54 -20.69
N SER A 84 35.47 9.04 -19.94
CA SER A 84 36.83 8.83 -20.41
C SER A 84 37.35 7.51 -19.84
N ILE A 85 37.93 6.70 -20.72
CA ILE A 85 38.60 5.46 -20.37
C ILE A 85 40.05 5.64 -20.80
N PRO A 86 40.96 6.04 -19.90
CA PRO A 86 42.36 6.26 -20.21
C PRO A 86 43.03 5.05 -20.86
N GLY A 87 42.62 3.83 -20.49
CA GLY A 87 43.08 2.59 -21.13
C GLY A 87 42.84 2.57 -22.65
N LEU A 88 41.76 3.19 -23.16
CA LEU A 88 41.48 3.27 -24.60
C LEU A 88 42.47 4.16 -25.38
N ALA A 89 43.20 5.03 -24.69
CA ALA A 89 44.17 5.91 -25.33
C ALA A 89 45.52 5.22 -25.58
N GLN A 90 45.79 4.08 -24.92
CA GLN A 90 47.07 3.40 -25.00
C GLN A 90 46.89 1.99 -25.59
N GLU A 91 47.42 1.78 -26.79
CA GLU A 91 47.29 0.51 -27.52
C GLU A 91 47.84 -0.71 -26.77
N ASN A 92 48.73 -0.52 -25.79
CA ASN A 92 49.33 -1.61 -25.00
C ASN A 92 48.77 -1.77 -23.57
N ARG A 93 47.77 -0.97 -23.15
CA ARG A 93 47.14 -1.11 -21.83
C ARG A 93 45.75 -1.75 -21.92
N PHE A 94 45.71 -2.93 -22.52
CA PHE A 94 44.54 -3.80 -22.48
C PHE A 94 44.31 -4.23 -21.02
N GLY A 95 43.17 -3.83 -20.44
CA GLY A 95 42.82 -4.17 -19.05
C GLY A 95 43.17 -3.11 -18.00
N GLU A 96 43.45 -1.86 -18.39
CA GLU A 96 43.45 -0.78 -17.40
C GLU A 96 42.01 -0.42 -17.01
N ASP A 97 41.63 -0.83 -15.81
CA ASP A 97 40.28 -0.79 -15.23
C ASP A 97 39.86 0.61 -14.72
N ARG A 98 40.53 1.68 -15.18
CA ARG A 98 40.19 3.06 -14.81
C ARG A 98 39.15 3.62 -15.77
N LEU A 99 37.92 3.78 -15.30
CA LEU A 99 36.86 4.52 -15.96
C LEU A 99 36.60 5.81 -15.17
N ILE A 100 36.66 6.94 -15.87
CA ILE A 100 36.33 8.26 -15.33
C ILE A 100 35.03 8.68 -16.01
N PHE A 101 34.01 9.04 -15.23
CA PHE A 101 32.73 9.46 -15.78
C PHE A 101 32.22 10.73 -15.08
N ASN A 102 31.57 11.57 -15.88
CA ASN A 102 30.82 12.74 -15.47
C ASN A 102 29.39 12.56 -15.95
N LEU A 103 28.50 12.21 -15.02
CA LEU A 103 27.08 12.08 -15.31
C LEU A 103 26.26 12.99 -14.41
N THR A 104 25.11 13.42 -14.91
CA THR A 104 24.17 14.23 -14.17
C THR A 104 22.91 13.41 -13.93
N ALA A 105 22.60 13.17 -12.65
CA ALA A 105 21.37 12.55 -12.24
C ALA A 105 20.34 13.65 -11.95
N ARG A 106 19.18 13.58 -12.59
CA ARG A 106 18.08 14.52 -12.34
C ARG A 106 16.92 13.79 -11.68
N ASN A 107 16.61 14.20 -10.45
CA ASN A 107 15.39 13.78 -9.78
C ASN A 107 14.21 14.60 -10.32
N THR A 108 13.37 13.98 -11.15
CA THR A 108 12.13 14.60 -11.65
C THR A 108 10.97 14.51 -10.67
N ASN A 109 11.13 13.81 -9.54
CA ASN A 109 10.06 13.69 -8.56
C ASN A 109 9.86 15.03 -7.83
N PRO A 110 8.62 15.53 -7.73
CA PRO A 110 8.33 16.80 -7.09
C PRO A 110 8.38 16.74 -5.56
N ASN A 111 8.03 15.59 -4.98
CA ASN A 111 7.83 15.44 -3.54
C ASN A 111 8.69 14.33 -2.91
N ILE A 112 9.39 13.53 -3.72
CA ILE A 112 10.16 12.36 -3.28
C ILE A 112 11.64 12.62 -3.51
N GLY A 113 12.45 12.56 -2.45
CA GLY A 113 13.90 12.51 -2.56
C GLY A 113 14.39 11.09 -2.80
N ILE A 114 15.53 10.95 -3.47
CA ILE A 114 16.11 9.65 -3.81
C ILE A 114 17.39 9.49 -3.01
N TYR A 115 17.47 8.44 -2.20
CA TYR A 115 18.68 8.04 -1.52
C TYR A 115 19.40 7.00 -2.36
N TYR A 116 20.64 7.29 -2.74
CA TYR A 116 21.52 6.38 -3.45
C TYR A 116 22.53 5.83 -2.44
N ASP A 117 22.55 4.52 -2.25
CA ASP A 117 23.48 3.85 -1.32
C ASP A 117 24.83 3.58 -1.99
N ALA A 118 24.81 2.80 -3.07
CA ALA A 118 25.93 2.60 -3.96
C ALA A 118 25.44 2.63 -5.42
N MET A 119 26.27 3.16 -6.31
CA MET A 119 26.01 3.15 -7.74
C MET A 119 27.09 2.35 -8.46
N GLN A 120 26.68 1.43 -9.32
CA GLN A 120 27.59 0.69 -10.20
C GLN A 120 27.23 1.01 -11.64
N MET A 121 28.24 1.43 -12.39
CA MET A 121 28.17 1.68 -13.82
C MET A 121 29.06 0.64 -14.50
N THR A 122 28.59 0.06 -15.59
CA THR A 122 29.40 -0.82 -16.43
C THR A 122 29.18 -0.39 -17.86
N VAL A 123 30.26 -0.22 -18.60
CA VAL A 123 30.23 0.17 -20.00
C VAL A 123 30.47 -1.08 -20.83
N TYR A 124 29.54 -1.36 -21.72
CA TYR A 124 29.62 -2.47 -22.65
C TYR A 124 29.95 -1.98 -24.05
N TYR A 125 30.88 -2.66 -24.70
CA TYR A 125 31.05 -2.60 -26.14
C TYR A 125 30.62 -3.94 -26.72
N GLN A 126 29.57 -3.91 -27.54
CA GLN A 126 28.83 -5.10 -27.96
C GLN A 126 28.38 -5.91 -26.73
N ASP A 127 28.96 -7.09 -26.50
CA ASP A 127 28.61 -8.00 -25.40
C ASP A 127 29.72 -8.11 -24.33
N GLN A 128 30.73 -7.22 -24.37
CA GLN A 128 31.88 -7.29 -23.48
C GLN A 128 32.06 -6.02 -22.66
N SER A 129 32.27 -6.18 -21.34
CA SER A 129 32.52 -5.06 -20.44
C SER A 129 33.92 -4.51 -20.66
N ILE A 130 33.99 -3.26 -21.14
CA ILE A 130 35.26 -2.57 -21.43
C ILE A 130 35.81 -1.81 -20.23
N GLY A 131 34.93 -1.49 -19.29
CA GLY A 131 35.25 -0.86 -18.03
C GLY A 131 34.01 -0.73 -17.18
N GLY A 132 34.20 -0.49 -15.90
CA GLY A 132 33.10 -0.21 -14.99
C GLY A 132 33.55 0.75 -13.92
N ALA A 133 32.59 1.37 -13.27
CA ALA A 133 32.83 2.28 -12.18
C ALA A 133 31.83 2.16 -11.06
N SER A 134 32.34 2.07 -9.84
CA SER A 134 31.54 2.02 -8.63
C SER A 134 31.72 3.33 -7.87
N MET A 135 30.61 3.99 -7.57
CA MET A 135 30.56 5.09 -6.62
C MET A 135 29.96 4.55 -5.32
N SER A 136 30.80 4.39 -4.32
CA SER A 136 30.43 3.90 -2.98
C SER A 136 30.06 5.04 -2.01
N HIS A 137 29.94 6.27 -2.49
CA HIS A 137 29.59 7.41 -1.66
C HIS A 137 28.08 7.59 -1.69
N PRO A 138 27.36 7.21 -0.60
CA PRO A 138 25.93 7.40 -0.56
C PRO A 138 25.59 8.88 -0.58
N PHE A 139 24.54 9.24 -1.30
CA PHE A 139 24.07 10.63 -1.34
C PHE A 139 22.56 10.70 -1.42
N TYR A 140 22.02 11.74 -0.78
CA TYR A 140 20.60 12.05 -0.84
C TYR A 140 20.33 13.14 -1.87
N GLN A 141 19.52 12.82 -2.86
CA GLN A 141 19.07 13.76 -3.88
C GLN A 141 17.69 14.30 -3.53
N LYS A 142 17.64 15.59 -3.18
CA LYS A 142 16.39 16.31 -2.89
C LYS A 142 15.44 16.29 -4.11
N PRO A 143 14.12 16.47 -3.88
CA PRO A 143 13.16 16.62 -4.97
C PRO A 143 13.54 17.72 -5.97
N LYS A 144 13.20 17.53 -7.26
CA LYS A 144 13.48 18.46 -8.37
C LYS A 144 14.95 18.91 -8.53
N THR A 145 15.89 18.19 -7.93
CA THR A 145 17.31 18.58 -7.91
C THR A 145 18.10 17.81 -8.97
N THR A 146 19.12 18.46 -9.52
CA THR A 146 20.11 17.84 -10.40
C THR A 146 21.42 17.75 -9.65
N THR A 147 21.98 16.55 -9.57
CA THR A 147 23.27 16.30 -8.91
C THR A 147 24.28 15.86 -9.96
N VAL A 148 25.45 16.48 -9.95
CA VAL A 148 26.58 16.06 -10.76
C VAL A 148 27.31 14.95 -10.02
N LEU A 149 27.47 13.82 -10.68
CA LEU A 149 28.15 12.64 -10.17
C LEU A 149 29.44 12.47 -10.96
N HIS A 150 30.55 12.65 -10.25
CA HIS A 150 31.88 12.34 -10.73
C HIS A 150 32.34 11.05 -10.06
N GLY A 151 32.64 10.04 -10.85
CA GLY A 151 33.18 8.79 -10.35
C GLY A 151 34.46 8.42 -11.09
N VAL A 152 35.44 7.97 -10.31
CA VAL A 152 36.65 7.33 -10.82
C VAL A 152 36.63 5.92 -10.29
N SER A 153 36.76 4.95 -11.19
CA SER A 153 36.88 3.56 -10.81
C SER A 153 38.31 3.08 -10.74
N GLY A 154 38.53 2.08 -9.89
CA GLY A 154 39.81 1.42 -9.75
C GLY A 154 39.68 -0.08 -9.46
N GLY A 155 38.65 -0.76 -9.97
CA GLY A 155 38.45 -2.18 -9.62
C GLY A 155 37.36 -2.94 -10.35
N ALA A 156 36.78 -2.43 -11.44
CA ALA A 156 35.86 -3.21 -12.25
C ALA A 156 36.66 -4.00 -13.28
N THR A 157 36.71 -5.33 -13.12
CA THR A 157 37.45 -6.22 -14.02
C THR A 157 36.96 -6.07 -15.47
N SER A 158 37.75 -5.38 -16.30
CA SER A 158 37.53 -5.34 -17.74
C SER A 158 37.70 -6.75 -18.29
N ARG A 159 36.65 -7.31 -18.88
CA ARG A 159 36.67 -8.68 -19.41
C ARG A 159 37.02 -8.72 -20.89
N VAL A 160 37.61 -7.65 -21.44
CA VAL A 160 37.86 -7.52 -22.88
C VAL A 160 39.00 -8.42 -23.36
N ASN A 161 38.75 -9.16 -24.44
CA ASN A 161 39.80 -9.93 -25.11
C ASN A 161 40.52 -9.05 -26.15
N ARG A 162 41.83 -9.28 -26.38
CA ARG A 162 42.68 -8.59 -27.36
C ARG A 162 42.03 -8.47 -28.75
N ARG A 163 41.36 -9.52 -29.25
CA ARG A 163 40.65 -9.48 -30.55
C ARG A 163 39.56 -8.41 -30.59
N ARG A 164 38.75 -8.34 -29.53
CA ARG A 164 37.66 -7.36 -29.41
C ARG A 164 38.19 -5.95 -29.20
N TRP A 165 39.30 -5.81 -28.49
CA TRP A 165 39.97 -4.53 -28.38
C TRP A 165 40.51 -4.01 -29.71
N MET A 166 41.14 -4.86 -30.53
CA MET A 166 41.59 -4.44 -31.87
C MET A 166 40.41 -4.05 -32.77
N GLN A 167 39.28 -4.76 -32.68
CA GLN A 167 38.04 -4.37 -33.37
C GLN A 167 37.54 -3.00 -32.89
N PHE A 168 37.54 -2.78 -31.57
CA PHE A 168 37.16 -1.50 -30.99
C PHE A 168 38.03 -0.35 -31.50
N ILE A 169 39.36 -0.51 -31.52
CA ILE A 169 40.29 0.50 -32.04
C ILE A 169 40.06 0.75 -33.54
N ALA A 170 39.83 -0.30 -34.32
CA ALA A 170 39.53 -0.18 -35.75
C ALA A 170 38.19 0.53 -36.01
N ASP A 171 37.16 0.25 -35.22
CA ASP A 171 35.85 0.91 -35.34
C ASP A 171 35.89 2.36 -34.86
N ARG A 172 36.69 2.65 -33.83
CA ARG A 172 37.00 4.03 -33.42
C ARG A 172 37.63 4.81 -34.57
N ALA A 173 38.57 4.21 -35.32
CA ALA A 173 39.19 4.85 -36.47
C ALA A 173 38.18 5.17 -37.61
N LYS A 174 37.05 4.47 -37.67
CA LYS A 174 35.94 4.75 -38.61
C LYS A 174 35.02 5.90 -38.13
N GLY A 175 35.23 6.42 -36.92
CA GLY A 175 34.65 7.67 -36.43
C GLY A 175 33.55 7.53 -35.38
N THR A 176 32.78 6.45 -35.33
CA THR A 176 31.70 6.30 -34.34
C THR A 176 31.65 4.90 -33.74
N VAL A 177 31.62 4.83 -32.41
CA VAL A 177 31.45 3.60 -31.64
C VAL A 177 30.25 3.73 -30.72
N ILE A 178 29.37 2.73 -30.75
CA ILE A 178 28.19 2.66 -29.89
C ILE A 178 28.53 1.85 -28.64
N PHE A 179 28.26 2.45 -27.49
CA PHE A 179 28.37 1.80 -26.18
C PHE A 179 26.97 1.54 -25.62
N ARG A 180 26.84 0.49 -24.79
CA ARG A 180 25.61 0.12 -24.08
C ARG A 180 25.82 0.10 -22.58
#